data_AF-A0A5N8VHP7-F1
#
_entry.id   AF-A0A5N8VHP7-F1
#
_cell.length_a   1.000
_cell.length_b   1.000
_cell.length_c   1.000
_cell.angle_alpha   90.00
_cell.angle_beta   90.00
_cell.angle_gamma   90.00
#
_symmetry.space_group_name_H-M   'P 1'
#
loop_
_entity.id
_entity.type
_entity.pdbx_description
1 polymer ?
#
loop_
_entity_poly.entity_id
_entity_poly.type
_entity_poly.pdbx_seq_one_letter_code
_entity_poly.pdbx_strand_id
1 'polypeptide(L)'
;MLATLATLAGLLVLSGCDGPARGSGGGAGAVAGADRAHQGRPHARLVDPTRIPGVGERLRRRIPADSRQVVAVYGDGGDSADSTVVLYTRRGTAWERTRGWPAHNGKEGWTTDHHEGDGRSPVGVFTLTDAGGVLADPGTRLPYTRSVGFAAPRWWARSHWHDFDYVIAIDYNRVKGTPPNDPTRPEGGAAGGGIWLHLDHGSGTSACVGLSGVAMRYLLRTLDPDRHPVVVMGDRAHLG
;
A
#
# COMPACT_ATOMS: atom_id res chain seq x y z
N MET A 1 33.83 43.72 -36.35
CA MET A 1 35.24 43.64 -36.77
C MET A 1 35.77 42.27 -36.39
N LEU A 2 36.53 41.60 -37.28
CA LEU A 2 37.45 40.46 -37.03
C LEU A 2 36.86 39.19 -36.35
N ALA A 3 36.70 38.02 -37.02
CA ALA A 3 37.73 37.06 -37.51
C ALA A 3 38.25 36.11 -36.39
N THR A 4 37.84 34.82 -36.29
CA THR A 4 38.36 33.56 -36.95
C THR A 4 39.81 33.19 -36.60
N LEU A 5 40.24 31.92 -36.38
CA LEU A 5 39.65 30.55 -36.51
C LEU A 5 39.66 29.80 -35.12
N ALA A 6 39.89 28.51 -34.81
CA ALA A 6 40.34 27.21 -35.43
C ALA A 6 39.74 26.03 -34.56
N THR A 7 39.61 24.72 -34.84
CA THR A 7 40.15 23.66 -35.78
C THR A 7 41.51 23.03 -35.40
N LEU A 8 41.71 21.69 -35.26
CA LEU A 8 40.82 20.51 -35.42
C LEU A 8 41.36 19.21 -34.68
N ALA A 9 40.56 18.13 -34.76
CA ALA A 9 40.64 16.75 -34.22
C ALA A 9 41.92 15.88 -34.40
N GLY A 10 41.92 14.72 -33.72
CA GLY A 10 42.78 13.55 -34.00
C GLY A 10 42.23 12.23 -33.38
N LEU A 11 42.20 11.14 -34.16
CA LEU A 11 41.72 9.80 -33.77
C LEU A 11 42.60 8.72 -34.44
N LEU A 12 42.72 7.51 -33.84
CA LEU A 12 43.22 6.17 -34.32
C LEU A 12 43.99 5.50 -33.14
N VAL A 13 43.69 4.34 -32.52
CA VAL A 13 43.10 3.00 -32.86
C VAL A 13 44.18 1.92 -33.17
N LEU A 14 43.93 0.65 -32.78
CA LEU A 14 44.73 -0.60 -32.95
C LEU A 14 45.88 -0.86 -31.93
N SER A 15 46.33 -2.09 -31.59
CA SER A 15 45.74 -3.46 -31.61
C SER A 15 46.65 -4.51 -30.92
N GLY A 16 46.08 -5.61 -30.38
CA GLY A 16 46.77 -6.89 -30.06
C GLY A 16 47.66 -6.89 -28.80
N CYS A 17 48.11 -8.01 -28.20
CA CYS A 17 47.84 -9.47 -28.32
C CYS A 17 48.08 -10.10 -26.90
N ASP A 18 48.26 -11.40 -26.58
CA ASP A 18 48.43 -12.67 -27.31
C ASP A 18 47.94 -13.89 -26.46
N GLY A 19 48.41 -15.12 -26.72
CA GLY A 19 47.89 -16.40 -26.20
C GLY A 19 48.69 -17.14 -25.09
N PRO A 20 48.38 -18.43 -24.85
CA PRO A 20 48.69 -19.14 -23.60
C PRO A 20 49.86 -20.15 -23.65
N ALA A 21 50.30 -20.62 -22.47
CA ALA A 21 51.25 -21.73 -22.29
C ALA A 21 50.63 -22.91 -21.51
N ARG A 22 51.15 -24.13 -21.74
CA ARG A 22 50.75 -25.39 -21.08
C ARG A 22 51.94 -26.06 -20.38
N GLY A 23 51.69 -26.67 -19.22
CA GLY A 23 52.54 -27.68 -18.56
C GLY A 23 51.77 -28.25 -17.35
N SER A 24 51.42 -29.53 -17.26
CA SER A 24 52.22 -30.77 -17.27
C SER A 24 52.80 -31.11 -15.89
N GLY A 25 52.29 -32.19 -15.29
CA GLY A 25 52.74 -32.72 -13.99
C GLY A 25 51.59 -33.40 -13.25
N GLY A 26 51.72 -34.71 -12.97
CA GLY A 26 50.75 -35.48 -12.20
C GLY A 26 51.40 -36.13 -10.98
N GLY A 27 50.65 -36.33 -9.91
CA GLY A 27 51.10 -37.02 -8.70
C GLY A 27 49.90 -37.38 -7.83
N ALA A 28 49.83 -38.63 -7.40
CA ALA A 28 48.76 -39.12 -6.53
C ALA A 28 49.20 -39.09 -5.06
N GLY A 29 48.27 -38.71 -4.17
CA GLY A 29 48.47 -38.75 -2.73
C GLY A 29 47.10 -38.75 -2.03
N ALA A 30 46.87 -39.70 -1.15
CA ALA A 30 45.60 -39.87 -0.45
C ALA A 30 45.82 -39.91 1.07
N VAL A 31 45.11 -39.06 1.80
CA VAL A 31 44.83 -39.16 3.23
C VAL A 31 43.45 -38.55 3.50
N ALA A 32 42.79 -39.01 4.56
CA ALA A 32 41.42 -38.64 4.91
C ALA A 32 41.37 -37.63 6.08
N GLY A 33 40.24 -36.93 6.24
CA GLY A 33 39.95 -36.23 7.50
C GLY A 33 38.89 -35.12 7.41
N ALA A 34 37.88 -35.26 8.27
CA ALA A 34 37.06 -34.20 8.88
C ALA A 34 36.15 -33.27 8.02
N ASP A 35 34.96 -33.04 8.59
CA ASP A 35 34.29 -31.75 8.69
C ASP A 35 33.97 -30.97 7.40
N ARG A 36 33.13 -31.60 6.56
CA ARG A 36 32.12 -30.82 5.83
C ARG A 36 31.12 -30.23 6.83
N ALA A 37 31.47 -29.07 7.39
CA ALA A 37 30.52 -28.23 8.11
C ALA A 37 29.28 -28.01 7.24
N HIS A 38 28.13 -28.52 7.68
CA HIS A 38 26.85 -28.27 7.03
C HIS A 38 26.49 -26.81 7.32
N GLN A 39 27.03 -25.88 6.53
CA GLN A 39 26.59 -24.50 6.53
C GLN A 39 25.14 -24.50 6.06
N GLY A 40 24.23 -24.47 7.05
CA GLY A 40 22.80 -24.41 6.81
C GLY A 40 22.53 -23.19 5.96
N ARG A 41 22.08 -23.43 4.72
CA ARG A 41 21.57 -22.35 3.87
C ARG A 41 20.55 -21.58 4.70
N PRO A 42 20.61 -20.24 4.76
CA PRO A 42 19.61 -19.48 5.48
C PRO A 42 18.26 -19.87 4.90
N HIS A 43 17.43 -20.54 5.72
CA HIS A 43 16.12 -21.03 5.28
C HIS A 43 15.30 -19.80 4.91
N ALA A 44 15.19 -19.53 3.61
CA ALA A 44 14.36 -18.45 3.08
C ALA A 44 12.97 -18.65 3.69
N ARG A 45 12.61 -17.75 4.61
CA ARG A 45 11.49 -17.96 5.55
C ARG A 45 10.24 -18.17 4.73
N LEU A 46 9.76 -19.42 4.67
CA LEU A 46 8.61 -19.78 3.86
C LEU A 46 7.45 -18.88 4.29
N VAL A 47 7.01 -18.03 3.36
CA VAL A 47 5.90 -17.13 3.59
C VAL A 47 4.67 -18.00 3.73
N ASP A 48 4.17 -18.14 4.96
CA ASP A 48 2.93 -18.85 5.26
C ASP A 48 1.81 -18.27 4.40
N PRO A 49 1.32 -18.99 3.37
CA PRO A 49 0.40 -18.44 2.41
C PRO A 49 -0.98 -18.20 3.04
N THR A 50 -1.27 -18.76 4.22
CA THR A 50 -2.51 -18.50 4.96
C THR A 50 -2.52 -17.16 5.69
N ARG A 51 -1.41 -16.42 5.64
CA ARG A 51 -1.22 -15.11 6.31
C ARG A 51 -1.03 -13.98 5.31
N ILE A 52 -1.45 -12.80 5.73
CA ILE A 52 -1.09 -11.55 5.06
C ILE A 52 0.27 -11.11 5.64
N PRO A 53 1.31 -10.89 4.81
CA PRO A 53 2.62 -10.45 5.28
C PRO A 53 2.55 -9.20 6.15
N GLY A 54 3.35 -9.14 7.21
CA GLY A 54 3.40 -8.01 8.14
C GLY A 54 2.21 -7.86 9.09
N VAL A 55 1.14 -8.66 8.97
CA VAL A 55 -0.03 -8.58 9.87
C VAL A 55 0.06 -9.62 10.98
N GLY A 56 0.29 -9.14 12.21
CA GLY A 56 0.40 -9.90 13.43
C GLY A 56 -0.88 -10.57 13.91
N GLU A 57 -0.77 -11.52 14.84
CA GLU A 57 -1.91 -12.29 15.38
C GLU A 57 -3.05 -11.40 15.92
N ARG A 58 -2.71 -10.25 16.53
CA ARG A 58 -3.64 -9.31 17.16
C ARG A 58 -4.64 -8.73 16.15
N LEU A 59 -4.14 -8.28 14.99
CA LEU A 59 -4.99 -7.76 13.91
C LEU A 59 -5.53 -8.89 13.02
N ARG A 60 -4.76 -9.96 12.78
CA ARG A 60 -5.21 -11.13 12.01
C ARG A 60 -6.49 -11.76 12.59
N ARG A 61 -6.67 -11.73 13.92
CA ARG A 61 -7.87 -12.21 14.61
C ARG A 61 -9.08 -11.28 14.52
N ARG A 62 -8.90 -10.02 14.10
CA ARG A 62 -9.99 -9.07 13.79
C ARG A 62 -10.45 -9.13 12.33
N ILE A 63 -9.71 -9.82 11.44
CA ILE A 63 -10.15 -10.07 10.06
C ILE A 63 -11.26 -11.14 10.10
N PRO A 64 -12.46 -10.88 9.54
CA PRO A 64 -13.56 -11.85 9.49
C PRO A 64 -13.14 -13.15 8.79
N ALA A 65 -13.54 -14.30 9.35
CA ALA A 65 -13.06 -15.62 8.91
C ALA A 65 -13.54 -16.01 7.50
N ASP A 66 -14.67 -15.44 7.08
CA ASP A 66 -15.33 -15.50 5.78
C ASP A 66 -14.74 -14.52 4.75
N SER A 67 -14.02 -13.48 5.19
CA SER A 67 -13.40 -12.49 4.31
C SER A 67 -12.47 -13.13 3.28
N ARG A 68 -12.58 -12.63 2.04
CA ARG A 68 -11.80 -13.07 0.88
C ARG A 68 -11.06 -11.93 0.18
N GLN A 69 -11.18 -10.70 0.68
CA GLN A 69 -10.47 -9.53 0.18
C GLN A 69 -9.99 -8.64 1.33
N VAL A 70 -8.70 -8.31 1.34
CA VAL A 70 -8.12 -7.42 2.34
C VAL A 70 -7.29 -6.35 1.65
N VAL A 71 -7.63 -5.09 1.93
CA VAL A 71 -6.80 -3.93 1.61
C VAL A 71 -5.85 -3.74 2.80
N ALA A 72 -4.58 -4.10 2.65
CA ALA A 72 -3.57 -3.87 3.66
C ALA A 72 -2.88 -2.52 3.42
N VAL A 73 -2.90 -1.62 4.40
CA VAL A 73 -2.22 -0.32 4.38
C VAL A 73 -1.04 -0.38 5.34
N TYR A 74 0.17 -0.34 4.79
CA TYR A 74 1.42 -0.41 5.53
C TYR A 74 2.02 0.99 5.64
N GLY A 75 1.90 1.65 6.80
CA GLY A 75 2.60 2.90 7.10
C GLY A 75 4.09 2.68 7.34
N ASP A 76 4.93 3.56 6.81
CA ASP A 76 6.39 3.39 6.88
C ASP A 76 6.99 3.70 8.26
N GLY A 77 6.27 4.43 9.10
CA GLY A 77 6.59 4.69 10.50
C GLY A 77 5.39 5.29 11.25
N GLY A 78 5.40 5.23 12.59
CA GLY A 78 4.27 5.66 13.43
C GLY A 78 3.91 7.14 13.31
N ASP A 79 4.87 7.98 12.91
CA ASP A 79 4.70 9.43 12.69
C ASP A 79 4.98 9.83 11.23
N SER A 80 4.90 8.87 10.29
CA SER A 80 5.08 9.13 8.85
C SER A 80 3.74 9.22 8.13
N ALA A 81 3.61 10.19 7.22
CA ALA A 81 2.49 10.27 6.28
C ALA A 81 2.57 9.23 5.14
N ASP A 82 3.74 8.60 4.92
CA ASP A 82 3.99 7.71 3.78
C ASP A 82 3.53 6.27 4.07
N SER A 83 2.87 5.66 3.08
CA SER A 83 2.38 4.28 3.17
C SER A 83 2.35 3.54 1.83
N THR A 84 2.21 2.22 1.89
CA THR A 84 1.92 1.36 0.74
C THR A 84 0.60 0.63 0.96
N VAL A 85 -0.33 0.76 0.02
CA VAL A 85 -1.58 -0.01 -0.02
C VAL A 85 -1.40 -1.25 -0.89
N VAL A 86 -1.89 -2.40 -0.42
CA VAL A 86 -1.82 -3.70 -1.12
C VAL A 86 -3.17 -4.42 -1.03
N LEU A 87 -3.73 -4.79 -2.18
CA LEU A 87 -4.88 -5.69 -2.22
C LEU A 87 -4.41 -7.15 -2.16
N TYR A 88 -4.92 -7.88 -1.19
CA TYR A 88 -4.83 -9.33 -1.09
C TYR A 88 -6.19 -9.97 -1.39
N THR A 89 -6.20 -11.02 -2.22
CA THR A 89 -7.39 -11.81 -2.54
C THR A 89 -7.19 -13.25 -2.10
N ARG A 90 -8.19 -13.87 -1.48
CA ARG A 90 -8.09 -15.23 -0.95
C ARG A 90 -8.46 -16.28 -2.01
N ARG A 91 -7.61 -17.29 -2.20
CA ARG A 91 -7.88 -18.48 -3.01
C ARG A 91 -7.72 -19.73 -2.15
N GLY A 92 -8.83 -20.45 -1.93
CA GLY A 92 -8.87 -21.51 -0.94
C GLY A 92 -8.54 -20.95 0.45
N THR A 93 -7.51 -21.49 1.09
CA THR A 93 -6.98 -20.99 2.37
C THR A 93 -5.95 -19.87 2.22
N ALA A 94 -5.37 -19.67 1.04
CA ALA A 94 -4.21 -18.80 0.82
C ALA A 94 -4.58 -17.37 0.43
N TRP A 95 -3.75 -16.39 0.80
CA TRP A 95 -3.82 -14.99 0.38
C TRP A 95 -2.84 -14.70 -0.76
N GLU A 96 -3.36 -14.33 -1.92
CA GLU A 96 -2.58 -13.89 -3.08
C GLU A 96 -2.44 -12.36 -3.06
N ARG A 97 -1.21 -11.85 -3.13
CA ARG A 97 -0.94 -10.42 -3.35
C ARG A 97 -1.39 -10.04 -4.76
N THR A 98 -2.56 -9.43 -4.89
CA THR A 98 -3.17 -9.08 -6.18
C THR A 98 -2.48 -7.87 -6.82
N ARG A 99 -2.33 -6.77 -6.07
CA ARG A 99 -1.68 -5.53 -6.55
C ARG A 99 -1.31 -4.62 -5.37
N GLY A 100 -0.42 -3.65 -5.57
CA GLY A 100 -0.15 -2.60 -4.57
C GLY A 100 0.35 -1.31 -5.19
N TRP A 101 0.28 -0.22 -4.42
CA TRP A 101 0.52 1.17 -4.82
C TRP A 101 1.06 2.00 -3.64
N PRO A 102 1.84 3.08 -3.88
CA PRO A 102 2.07 4.11 -2.86
C PRO A 102 0.76 4.83 -2.49
N ALA A 103 0.71 5.36 -1.28
CA ALA A 103 -0.43 6.07 -0.70
C ALA A 103 0.03 6.98 0.45
N HIS A 104 -0.76 8.00 0.78
CA HIS A 104 -0.53 8.81 1.98
C HIS A 104 -1.60 8.55 3.04
N ASN A 105 -1.19 8.37 4.29
CA ASN A 105 -2.08 8.27 5.45
C ASN A 105 -2.22 9.64 6.16
N GLY A 106 -2.75 9.67 7.38
CA GLY A 106 -2.81 10.90 8.20
C GLY A 106 -1.43 11.55 8.32
N LYS A 107 -1.39 12.89 8.20
CA LYS A 107 -0.15 13.70 8.15
C LYS A 107 0.73 13.59 9.40
N GLU A 108 0.15 13.29 10.56
CA GLU A 108 0.86 13.06 11.82
C GLU A 108 1.13 11.55 12.06
N GLY A 109 0.89 10.70 11.05
CA GLY A 109 1.09 9.26 11.10
C GLY A 109 -0.13 8.48 11.59
N TRP A 110 0.07 7.65 12.62
CA TRP A 110 -0.82 6.57 13.03
C TRP A 110 -1.10 6.59 14.54
N THR A 111 -2.28 6.12 14.94
CA THR A 111 -2.67 6.00 16.36
C THR A 111 -3.57 4.79 16.62
N THR A 112 -3.45 4.17 17.79
CA THR A 112 -4.44 3.21 18.32
C THR A 112 -5.57 3.87 19.12
N ASP A 113 -5.46 5.18 19.35
CA ASP A 113 -6.34 6.01 20.17
C ASP A 113 -6.68 7.29 19.37
N HIS A 114 -7.62 7.18 18.44
CA HIS A 114 -7.91 8.22 17.45
C HIS A 114 -8.94 9.24 17.96
N HIS A 115 -8.69 10.51 17.67
CA HIS A 115 -9.52 11.63 18.06
C HIS A 115 -9.76 12.60 16.89
N GLU A 116 -10.92 13.24 16.85
CA GLU A 116 -11.28 14.22 15.81
C GLU A 116 -10.21 15.33 15.71
N GLY A 117 -9.57 15.44 14.55
CA GLY A 117 -8.56 16.47 14.27
C GLY A 117 -7.13 16.15 14.73
N ASP A 118 -6.86 14.94 15.25
CA ASP A 118 -5.51 14.52 15.67
C ASP A 118 -4.48 14.43 14.53
N GLY A 119 -4.94 14.39 13.27
CA GLY A 119 -4.09 14.30 12.08
C GLY A 119 -3.57 12.89 11.78
N ARG A 120 -4.02 11.85 12.49
CA ARG A 120 -3.52 10.47 12.44
C ARG A 120 -4.54 9.51 11.86
N SER A 121 -4.06 8.49 11.16
CA SER A 121 -4.92 7.38 10.72
C SER A 121 -5.15 6.38 11.86
N PRO A 122 -6.40 5.90 12.08
CA PRO A 122 -6.70 4.90 13.10
C PRO A 122 -6.12 3.53 12.71
N VAL A 123 -5.34 2.94 13.62
CA VAL A 123 -4.82 1.57 13.50
C VAL A 123 -5.95 0.57 13.73
N GLY A 124 -6.11 -0.41 12.84
CA GLY A 124 -7.04 -1.51 13.11
C GLY A 124 -7.39 -2.39 11.91
N VAL A 125 -8.54 -3.05 12.06
CA VAL A 125 -9.24 -3.77 10.99
C VAL A 125 -10.67 -3.26 10.98
N PHE A 126 -11.14 -2.85 9.81
CA PHE A 126 -12.45 -2.25 9.56
C PHE A 126 -13.04 -2.81 8.26
N THR A 127 -14.36 -2.94 8.16
CA THR A 127 -15.01 -3.35 6.91
C THR A 127 -15.03 -2.20 5.89
N LEU A 128 -15.29 -2.55 4.62
CA LEU A 128 -15.40 -1.62 3.49
C LEU A 128 -16.75 -1.84 2.79
N THR A 129 -17.86 -1.42 3.40
CA THR A 129 -19.20 -1.75 2.88
C THR A 129 -19.69 -0.83 1.76
N ASP A 130 -19.29 0.45 1.73
CA ASP A 130 -19.92 1.48 0.91
C ASP A 130 -18.90 2.30 0.08
N ALA A 131 -19.33 2.82 -1.07
CA ALA A 131 -18.55 3.65 -1.98
C ALA A 131 -19.34 4.89 -2.45
N GLY A 132 -18.65 5.86 -3.05
CA GLY A 132 -19.31 7.08 -3.53
C GLY A 132 -18.37 8.10 -4.14
N GLY A 133 -18.86 9.34 -4.25
CA GLY A 133 -18.08 10.50 -4.69
C GLY A 133 -18.89 11.51 -5.49
N VAL A 134 -18.21 12.53 -6.01
CA VAL A 134 -18.80 13.55 -6.91
C VAL A 134 -19.06 12.99 -8.31
N LEU A 135 -18.19 12.09 -8.78
CA LEU A 135 -18.22 11.55 -10.14
C LEU A 135 -19.25 10.41 -10.28
N ALA A 136 -19.51 10.02 -11.53
CA ALA A 136 -20.36 8.87 -11.81
C ALA A 136 -19.64 7.56 -11.44
N ASP A 137 -20.41 6.54 -11.09
CA ASP A 137 -19.90 5.20 -10.77
C ASP A 137 -18.93 4.72 -11.87
N PRO A 138 -17.65 4.41 -11.55
CA PRO A 138 -16.69 3.93 -12.53
C PRO A 138 -16.86 2.45 -12.89
N GLY A 139 -17.86 1.74 -12.35
CA GLY A 139 -18.15 0.32 -12.57
C GLY A 139 -17.96 -0.52 -11.31
N THR A 140 -18.58 -0.10 -10.20
CA THR A 140 -18.40 -0.68 -8.87
C THR A 140 -19.17 -1.99 -8.63
N ARG A 141 -18.83 -2.67 -7.53
CA ARG A 141 -19.66 -3.74 -6.94
C ARG A 141 -20.19 -3.39 -5.54
N LEU A 142 -19.46 -2.55 -4.79
CA LEU A 142 -19.96 -1.95 -3.56
C LEU A 142 -21.10 -0.95 -3.89
N PRO A 143 -22.12 -0.80 -3.03
CA PRO A 143 -23.11 0.26 -3.15
C PRO A 143 -22.46 1.64 -3.35
N TYR A 144 -22.82 2.35 -4.44
CA TYR A 144 -22.19 3.61 -4.81
C TYR A 144 -23.14 4.81 -4.72
N THR A 145 -22.88 5.72 -3.80
CA THR A 145 -23.62 7.00 -3.71
C THR A 145 -22.90 8.10 -4.46
N ARG A 146 -23.46 8.55 -5.59
CA ARG A 146 -23.04 9.79 -6.24
C ARG A 146 -23.71 11.00 -5.57
N SER A 147 -22.95 11.99 -5.14
CA SER A 147 -23.51 13.26 -4.63
C SER A 147 -22.55 14.43 -4.77
N VAL A 148 -23.08 15.62 -5.04
CA VAL A 148 -22.32 16.88 -4.92
C VAL A 148 -21.95 17.20 -3.46
N GLY A 149 -22.60 16.57 -2.49
CA GLY A 149 -22.26 16.65 -1.06
C GLY A 149 -20.91 16.02 -0.68
N PHE A 150 -20.24 15.34 -1.62
CA PHE A 150 -18.84 14.93 -1.47
C PHE A 150 -17.84 16.05 -1.85
N ALA A 151 -18.25 17.11 -2.54
CA ALA A 151 -17.31 18.03 -3.16
C ALA A 151 -16.45 18.79 -2.13
N ALA A 152 -15.12 18.67 -2.26
CA ALA A 152 -14.17 19.38 -1.42
C ALA A 152 -14.40 20.91 -1.47
N PRO A 153 -14.43 21.61 -0.33
CA PRO A 153 -14.73 23.04 -0.28
C PRO A 153 -13.81 23.88 -1.17
N ARG A 154 -14.38 24.82 -1.93
CA ARG A 154 -13.65 25.63 -2.93
C ARG A 154 -12.63 26.61 -2.33
N TRP A 155 -12.63 26.78 -1.01
CA TRP A 155 -11.64 27.54 -0.25
C TRP A 155 -10.42 26.70 0.18
N TRP A 156 -10.45 25.36 -0.01
CA TRP A 156 -9.25 24.52 0.11
C TRP A 156 -8.29 24.79 -1.06
N ALA A 157 -7.01 24.50 -0.85
CA ALA A 157 -6.00 24.58 -1.90
C ALA A 157 -6.36 23.66 -3.08
N ARG A 158 -5.98 24.06 -4.30
CA ARG A 158 -6.47 23.43 -5.56
C ARG A 158 -6.11 21.95 -5.69
N SER A 159 -5.07 21.49 -5.01
CA SER A 159 -4.70 20.08 -4.88
C SER A 159 -5.87 19.23 -4.37
N HIS A 160 -6.61 19.74 -3.38
CA HIS A 160 -7.66 19.01 -2.68
C HIS A 160 -9.01 18.97 -3.40
N TRP A 161 -9.16 19.70 -4.51
CA TRP A 161 -10.46 19.88 -5.18
C TRP A 161 -11.05 18.60 -5.77
N HIS A 162 -10.26 17.52 -5.82
CA HIS A 162 -10.63 16.23 -6.41
C HIS A 162 -10.55 15.06 -5.42
N ASP A 163 -10.16 15.27 -4.16
CA ASP A 163 -9.93 14.21 -3.16
C ASP A 163 -11.11 13.23 -3.11
N PHE A 164 -12.33 13.77 -3.09
CA PHE A 164 -13.58 13.02 -2.94
C PHE A 164 -14.36 12.84 -4.25
N ASP A 165 -13.70 12.98 -5.41
CA ASP A 165 -14.26 12.56 -6.71
C ASP A 165 -14.66 11.08 -6.70
N TYR A 166 -13.89 10.27 -5.97
CA TYR A 166 -14.12 8.86 -5.68
C TYR A 166 -13.71 8.52 -4.25
N VAL A 167 -14.60 7.88 -3.49
CA VAL A 167 -14.33 7.39 -2.12
C VAL A 167 -14.78 5.94 -1.91
N ILE A 168 -14.12 5.24 -1.00
CA ILE A 168 -14.59 3.99 -0.37
C ILE A 168 -14.60 4.23 1.14
N ALA A 169 -15.71 3.93 1.80
CA ALA A 169 -15.85 4.09 3.24
C ALA A 169 -14.95 3.10 4.00
N ILE A 170 -14.22 3.60 5.00
CA ILE A 170 -13.64 2.76 6.05
C ILE A 170 -14.62 2.75 7.20
N ASP A 171 -15.02 1.56 7.67
CA ASP A 171 -16.00 1.41 8.75
C ASP A 171 -15.42 1.68 10.14
N TYR A 172 -14.87 2.88 10.31
CA TYR A 172 -14.43 3.48 11.56
C TYR A 172 -15.46 4.54 11.99
N ASN A 173 -16.01 4.41 13.21
CA ASN A 173 -17.02 5.30 13.80
C ASN A 173 -18.11 5.80 12.81
N ARG A 174 -18.76 4.86 12.11
CA ARG A 174 -19.85 5.13 11.17
C ARG A 174 -20.92 4.05 11.17
N VAL A 175 -22.09 4.36 10.63
CA VAL A 175 -23.08 3.34 10.25
C VAL A 175 -22.64 2.67 8.94
N LYS A 176 -22.84 1.35 8.84
CA LYS A 176 -22.48 0.52 7.66
C LYS A 176 -23.71 0.31 6.77
N GLY A 177 -23.53 0.25 5.47
CA GLY A 177 -24.65 0.19 4.50
C GLY A 177 -25.37 1.53 4.33
N THR A 178 -24.73 2.63 4.70
CA THR A 178 -25.21 4.00 4.46
C THR A 178 -24.21 4.75 3.57
N PRO A 179 -24.62 5.82 2.86
CA PRO A 179 -23.71 6.60 2.03
C PRO A 179 -22.40 6.99 2.74
N PRO A 180 -21.24 7.00 2.07
CA PRO A 180 -19.97 7.33 2.73
C PRO A 180 -19.97 8.71 3.42
N ASN A 181 -20.78 9.68 2.94
CA ASN A 181 -20.99 11.00 3.53
C ASN A 181 -22.15 11.10 4.56
N ASP A 182 -22.69 9.98 5.04
CA ASP A 182 -23.56 9.96 6.22
C ASP A 182 -22.77 10.46 7.45
N PRO A 183 -23.24 11.50 8.17
CA PRO A 183 -22.52 12.09 9.30
C PRO A 183 -22.67 11.31 10.62
N THR A 184 -23.42 10.21 10.65
CA THR A 184 -23.77 9.48 11.87
C THR A 184 -22.57 8.73 12.45
N ARG A 185 -22.12 9.16 13.64
CA ARG A 185 -20.97 8.64 14.40
C ARG A 185 -21.42 7.94 15.70
N PRO A 186 -21.56 6.60 15.74
CA PRO A 186 -22.07 5.88 16.91
C PRO A 186 -21.23 6.02 18.19
N GLU A 187 -19.92 6.22 18.06
CA GLU A 187 -18.97 6.42 19.17
C GLU A 187 -18.83 7.91 19.54
N GLY A 188 -19.69 8.77 18.98
CA GLY A 188 -19.72 10.21 19.22
C GLY A 188 -18.78 11.02 18.34
N GLY A 189 -18.85 12.35 18.43
CA GLY A 189 -18.04 13.24 17.61
C GLY A 189 -16.54 13.23 17.94
N ALA A 190 -16.19 13.09 19.23
CA ALA A 190 -14.81 13.22 19.72
C ALA A 190 -13.86 12.11 19.22
N ALA A 191 -14.38 10.92 18.96
CA ALA A 191 -13.62 9.78 18.43
C ALA A 191 -13.27 9.92 16.93
N GLY A 192 -13.54 11.05 16.27
CA GLY A 192 -13.31 11.20 14.83
C GLY A 192 -14.38 10.52 13.98
N GLY A 193 -14.12 10.32 12.69
CA GLY A 193 -15.03 9.67 11.74
C GLY A 193 -14.97 10.27 10.34
N GLY A 194 -15.67 9.66 9.37
CA GLY A 194 -15.58 10.06 7.96
C GLY A 194 -14.27 9.61 7.29
N ILE A 195 -13.65 8.55 7.81
CA ILE A 195 -12.38 8.02 7.32
C ILE A 195 -12.62 7.25 6.01
N TRP A 196 -11.92 7.60 4.94
CA TRP A 196 -12.13 7.04 3.60
C TRP A 196 -10.81 6.62 2.94
N LEU A 197 -10.89 5.69 1.98
CA LEU A 197 -9.92 5.62 0.87
C LEU A 197 -10.38 6.63 -0.19
N HIS A 198 -9.52 7.55 -0.63
CA HIS A 198 -9.91 8.62 -1.57
C HIS A 198 -8.81 8.96 -2.59
N LEU A 199 -9.02 9.95 -3.47
CA LEU A 199 -7.98 10.37 -4.42
C LEU A 199 -6.83 11.10 -3.71
N ASP A 200 -5.59 10.74 -4.04
CA ASP A 200 -4.38 11.35 -3.51
C ASP A 200 -4.14 12.77 -4.04
N HIS A 201 -3.88 13.71 -3.13
CA HIS A 201 -3.49 15.09 -3.39
C HIS A 201 -1.98 15.34 -3.31
N GLY A 202 -1.19 14.31 -2.98
CA GLY A 202 0.28 14.35 -2.97
C GLY A 202 0.93 14.72 -1.63
N SER A 203 0.22 14.55 -0.51
CA SER A 203 0.76 14.68 0.84
C SER A 203 -0.12 13.96 1.87
N GLY A 204 0.28 13.97 3.15
CA GLY A 204 -0.52 13.44 4.25
C GLY A 204 -1.94 14.01 4.33
N THR A 205 -2.89 13.17 4.73
CA THR A 205 -4.31 13.51 4.89
C THR A 205 -4.60 14.01 6.32
N SER A 206 -5.87 14.28 6.64
CA SER A 206 -6.29 14.52 8.04
C SER A 206 -6.42 13.23 8.88
N ALA A 207 -6.63 12.06 8.26
CA ALA A 207 -6.76 10.73 8.89
C ALA A 207 -7.07 9.61 7.85
N CYS A 208 -7.63 9.97 6.69
CA CYS A 208 -7.91 9.11 5.55
C CYS A 208 -6.66 8.49 4.88
N VAL A 209 -6.87 7.65 3.86
CA VAL A 209 -5.78 7.13 3.01
C VAL A 209 -5.96 7.60 1.56
N GLY A 210 -5.08 8.49 1.11
CA GLY A 210 -5.04 9.02 -0.25
C GLY A 210 -4.38 8.04 -1.23
N LEU A 211 -5.02 7.78 -2.36
CA LEU A 211 -4.60 6.82 -3.38
C LEU A 211 -4.68 7.41 -4.79
N SER A 212 -3.72 7.06 -5.65
CA SER A 212 -3.76 7.46 -7.06
C SER A 212 -5.09 7.06 -7.73
N GLY A 213 -5.61 7.88 -8.65
CA GLY A 213 -6.88 7.59 -9.33
C GLY A 213 -6.91 6.28 -10.13
N VAL A 214 -5.75 5.73 -10.48
CA VAL A 214 -5.62 4.38 -11.07
C VAL A 214 -5.84 3.29 -10.01
N ALA A 215 -5.34 3.49 -8.79
CA ALA A 215 -5.58 2.59 -7.65
C ALA A 215 -7.05 2.62 -7.20
N MET A 216 -7.63 3.81 -6.99
CA MET A 216 -9.03 3.92 -6.56
C MET A 216 -10.00 3.31 -7.58
N ARG A 217 -9.85 3.60 -8.88
CA ARG A 217 -10.69 2.97 -9.92
C ARG A 217 -10.46 1.46 -10.03
N TYR A 218 -9.29 0.95 -9.67
CA TYR A 218 -9.05 -0.50 -9.60
C TYR A 218 -9.74 -1.13 -8.38
N LEU A 219 -9.60 -0.56 -7.19
CA LEU A 219 -10.27 -1.04 -5.97
C LEU A 219 -11.80 -1.02 -6.12
N LEU A 220 -12.37 0.10 -6.58
CA LEU A 220 -13.82 0.26 -6.79
C LEU A 220 -14.43 -0.83 -7.67
N ARG A 221 -13.73 -1.24 -8.73
CA ARG A 221 -14.15 -2.31 -9.67
C ARG A 221 -13.90 -3.74 -9.17
N THR A 222 -13.07 -3.89 -8.12
CA THR A 222 -12.52 -5.19 -7.69
C THR A 222 -13.00 -5.63 -6.32
N LEU A 223 -13.19 -4.70 -5.38
CA LEU A 223 -13.81 -5.01 -4.08
C LEU A 223 -15.27 -5.38 -4.30
N ASP A 224 -15.69 -6.47 -3.66
CA ASP A 224 -16.91 -7.20 -3.95
C ASP A 224 -17.63 -7.51 -2.63
N PRO A 225 -18.87 -7.04 -2.38
CA PRO A 225 -19.53 -7.18 -1.08
C PRO A 225 -19.70 -8.66 -0.67
N ASP A 226 -19.90 -9.56 -1.63
CA ASP A 226 -20.01 -11.03 -1.43
C ASP A 226 -18.66 -11.69 -1.06
N ARG A 227 -17.58 -10.89 -1.00
CA ARG A 227 -16.25 -11.30 -0.54
C ARG A 227 -15.85 -10.68 0.81
N HIS A 228 -16.76 -9.94 1.42
CA HIS A 228 -16.64 -9.30 2.73
C HIS A 228 -15.30 -8.54 2.88
N PRO A 229 -15.10 -7.48 2.07
CA PRO A 229 -13.83 -6.77 1.99
C PRO A 229 -13.58 -5.98 3.28
N VAL A 230 -12.34 -6.05 3.77
CA VAL A 230 -11.88 -5.27 4.91
C VAL A 230 -10.60 -4.50 4.58
N VAL A 231 -10.36 -3.42 5.31
CA VAL A 231 -9.04 -2.80 5.41
C VAL A 231 -8.36 -3.27 6.70
N VAL A 232 -7.06 -3.54 6.63
CA VAL A 232 -6.16 -3.64 7.79
C VAL A 232 -5.10 -2.57 7.64
N MET A 233 -4.94 -1.71 8.64
CA MET A 233 -4.16 -0.48 8.49
C MET A 233 -3.40 -0.12 9.77
N GLY A 234 -2.19 0.38 9.61
CA GLY A 234 -1.27 0.76 10.68
C GLY A 234 0.15 0.95 10.16
N ASP A 235 1.02 1.52 10.99
CA ASP A 235 2.46 1.50 10.75
C ASP A 235 3.09 0.12 11.09
N ARG A 236 4.36 -0.04 10.75
CA ARG A 236 5.13 -1.28 10.97
C ARG A 236 5.17 -1.79 12.42
N ALA A 237 5.15 -0.92 13.43
CA ALA A 237 5.18 -1.34 14.83
C ALA A 237 3.80 -1.83 15.30
N HIS A 238 2.72 -1.17 14.88
CA HIS A 238 1.37 -1.57 15.25
C HIS A 238 0.75 -2.65 14.36
N LEU A 239 1.24 -2.89 13.13
CA LEU A 239 0.79 -4.02 12.32
C LEU A 239 1.29 -5.39 12.85
N GLY A 240 2.41 -5.42 13.57
CA GLY A 240 3.07 -6.62 14.13
C GLY A 240 2.30 -7.36 15.23
#